data_AF-A0A1M5ZNJ9-F1
#
_entry.id   AF-A0A1M5ZNJ9-F1
#
_cell.length_a   1.000
_cell.length_b   1.000
_cell.length_c   1.000
_cell.angle_alpha   90.00
_cell.angle_beta   90.00
_cell.angle_gamma   90.00
#
_symmetry.space_group_name_H-M   'P 1'
#
loop_
_entity.id
_entity.type
_entity.pdbx_description
1 polymer ?
#
loop_
_entity_poly.entity_id
_entity_poly.type
_entity_poly.pdbx_seq_one_letter_code
_entity_poly.pdbx_strand_id
1 'polypeptide(L)'
;MDGGISFIKACGLLIIALCFVQCSPKLRSSIQNPQPSLGDEAEVIVLPLDDNQELNGIEVGVLRASDNGLSKDCTYPEMIALLQETARNNGANLIKLIKNKEPDMWSTCSRISAVAYRVNNPQKYQLEINWSANRKLSWEDFKGKVRKESPYDAESYCSIHYQTGLVTLFSKAEIIVTNTFDCTRSWVRAEKKTDAILNHEQRHFDLCEIYTRNLRAEFAKHKFYANSQNKLDSLFSEFEKQYNEAQRRYDEETAHGTKEIEQMGWDSYIDLKLGL
;
A
#
# COMPACT_ATOMS: atom_id res chain seq x y z
N MET A 1 -23.52 65.03 50.61
CA MET A 1 -23.65 63.59 50.89
C MET A 1 -24.63 63.06 49.89
N ASP A 2 -24.12 62.29 48.92
CA ASP A 2 -24.74 61.11 48.31
C ASP A 2 -24.20 60.92 46.89
N GLY A 3 -23.39 59.87 46.75
CA GLY A 3 -22.89 59.37 45.49
C GLY A 3 -23.89 58.38 44.88
N GLY A 4 -24.12 58.51 43.58
CA GLY A 4 -24.81 57.52 42.75
C GLY A 4 -23.81 56.71 41.96
N ILE A 5 -23.77 55.41 42.22
CA ILE A 5 -22.84 54.41 41.69
C ILE A 5 -23.26 53.99 40.27
N SER A 6 -22.28 53.96 39.36
CA SER A 6 -22.35 53.38 38.01
C SER A 6 -22.43 51.85 38.06
N PHE A 7 -23.41 51.25 37.38
CA PHE A 7 -23.45 49.81 37.10
C PHE A 7 -23.14 49.58 35.61
N ILE A 8 -21.89 49.25 35.30
CA ILE A 8 -21.50 48.67 34.02
C ILE A 8 -21.68 47.15 34.15
N LYS A 9 -22.61 46.58 33.37
CA LYS A 9 -22.77 45.13 33.23
C LYS A 9 -21.58 44.58 32.43
N ALA A 10 -20.68 43.86 33.10
CA ALA A 10 -19.67 43.04 32.43
C ALA A 10 -20.34 41.77 31.87
N CYS A 11 -20.56 41.74 30.55
CA CYS A 11 -20.82 40.49 29.83
C CYS A 11 -19.51 39.71 29.73
N GLY A 12 -19.35 38.69 30.58
CA GLY A 12 -18.27 37.72 30.44
C GLY A 12 -18.46 36.92 29.14
N LEU A 13 -17.57 37.13 28.16
CA LEU A 13 -17.44 36.23 27.02
C LEU A 13 -16.92 34.88 27.55
N LEU A 14 -17.78 33.87 27.54
CA LEU A 14 -17.41 32.48 27.77
C LEU A 14 -16.58 32.03 26.55
N ILE A 15 -15.26 32.08 26.64
CA ILE A 15 -14.38 31.48 25.64
C ILE A 15 -14.53 29.97 25.81
N ILE A 16 -15.39 29.37 24.99
CA ILE A 16 -15.47 27.92 24.83
C ILE A 16 -14.17 27.52 24.11
N ALA A 17 -13.20 27.04 24.87
CA ALA A 17 -12.05 26.35 24.32
C ALA A 17 -12.57 25.05 23.66
N LEU A 18 -12.82 25.12 22.36
CA LEU A 18 -13.02 23.95 21.52
C LEU A 18 -11.69 23.21 21.47
N CYS A 19 -11.50 22.26 22.40
CA CYS A 19 -10.46 21.26 22.29
C CYS A 19 -10.74 20.48 21.01
N PHE A 20 -9.92 20.72 19.97
CA PHE A 20 -9.84 19.84 18.82
C PHE A 20 -9.28 18.51 19.30
N VAL A 21 -10.16 17.61 19.75
CA VAL A 21 -9.78 16.21 19.96
C VAL A 21 -9.52 15.65 18.57
N GLN A 22 -8.24 15.52 18.21
CA GLN A 22 -7.85 14.79 17.01
C GLN A 22 -8.30 13.33 17.21
N CYS A 23 -9.30 12.93 16.44
CA CYS A 23 -9.86 11.58 16.46
C CYS A 23 -8.98 10.66 15.60
N SER A 24 -8.00 10.00 16.20
CA SER A 24 -7.26 8.91 15.57
C SER A 24 -7.86 7.55 15.93
N PRO A 25 -7.75 6.53 15.04
CA PRO A 25 -8.15 5.16 15.35
C PRO A 25 -7.51 4.65 16.64
N LYS A 26 -8.26 3.89 17.45
CA LYS A 26 -7.70 3.30 18.67
C LYS A 26 -6.93 2.04 18.33
N LEU A 27 -5.61 2.13 18.52
CA LEU A 27 -4.73 0.99 18.55
C LEU A 27 -4.76 0.35 19.95
N ARG A 28 -5.00 -0.96 19.99
CA ARG A 28 -4.76 -1.78 21.19
C ARG A 28 -3.67 -2.79 20.86
N SER A 29 -2.61 -2.79 21.64
CA SER A 29 -1.54 -3.78 21.52
C SER A 29 -1.43 -4.59 22.82
N SER A 30 -1.05 -5.85 22.67
CA SER A 30 -0.63 -6.74 23.76
C SER A 30 0.77 -7.19 23.40
N ILE A 31 1.75 -6.36 23.76
CA ILE A 31 3.17 -6.59 23.52
C ILE A 31 3.70 -7.51 24.62
N GLN A 32 4.34 -8.60 24.22
CA GLN A 32 4.84 -9.64 25.11
C GLN A 32 6.38 -9.61 25.15
N ASN A 33 7.02 -9.53 23.98
CA ASN A 33 8.47 -9.59 23.84
C ASN A 33 8.98 -8.43 22.95
N PRO A 34 8.94 -7.17 23.43
CA PRO A 34 9.38 -6.03 22.63
C PRO A 34 10.83 -6.20 22.20
N GLN A 35 11.12 -5.81 20.95
CA GLN A 35 12.47 -5.81 20.37
C GLN A 35 12.95 -4.37 20.17
N PRO A 36 14.26 -4.14 19.95
CA PRO A 36 14.76 -2.82 19.58
C PRO A 36 13.98 -2.26 18.39
N SER A 37 13.49 -1.02 18.54
CA SER A 37 12.68 -0.37 17.52
C SER A 37 13.41 -0.29 16.19
N LEU A 38 12.64 -0.33 15.12
CA LEU A 38 13.14 -0.14 13.77
C LEU A 38 13.12 1.34 13.39
N GLY A 39 13.90 1.72 12.38
CA GLY A 39 13.86 3.08 11.85
C GLY A 39 12.53 3.43 11.20
N ASP A 40 12.29 4.73 11.00
CA ASP A 40 11.02 5.25 10.49
C ASP A 40 10.72 4.84 9.04
N GLU A 41 11.73 4.40 8.30
CA GLU A 41 11.61 3.92 6.91
C GLU A 41 11.78 2.40 6.80
N ALA A 42 11.89 1.68 7.93
CA ALA A 42 12.07 0.23 7.90
C ALA A 42 10.81 -0.44 7.35
N GLU A 43 10.97 -1.32 6.37
CA GLU A 43 9.86 -2.09 5.82
C GLU A 43 9.30 -3.08 6.85
N VAL A 44 7.96 -3.14 6.97
CA VAL A 44 7.26 -4.20 7.72
C VAL A 44 6.42 -4.98 6.75
N ILE A 45 6.76 -6.25 6.57
CA ILE A 45 6.01 -7.15 5.69
C ILE A 45 4.67 -7.50 6.30
N VAL A 46 3.63 -7.49 5.47
CA VAL A 46 2.27 -7.85 5.86
C VAL A 46 1.93 -9.18 5.20
N LEU A 47 1.70 -10.21 6.00
CA LEU A 47 1.23 -11.50 5.53
C LEU A 47 -0.30 -11.59 5.64
N PRO A 48 -1.00 -12.06 4.60
CA PRO A 48 -2.47 -12.15 4.58
C PRO A 48 -2.98 -13.23 5.54
N LEU A 49 -4.31 -13.26 5.74
CA LEU A 49 -4.98 -14.17 6.69
C LEU A 49 -4.81 -15.65 6.34
N ASP A 50 -4.77 -15.95 5.05
CA ASP A 50 -4.68 -17.29 4.49
C ASP A 50 -3.23 -17.76 4.30
N ASP A 51 -2.25 -16.89 4.60
CA ASP A 51 -0.85 -17.30 4.65
C ASP A 51 -0.65 -18.42 5.69
N ASN A 52 -0.02 -19.51 5.27
CA ASN A 52 0.25 -20.67 6.10
C ASN A 52 1.75 -20.94 6.25
N GLN A 53 2.61 -19.99 5.88
CA GLN A 53 4.05 -20.13 6.03
C GLN A 53 4.41 -20.27 7.52
N GLU A 54 5.36 -21.16 7.80
CA GLU A 54 5.96 -21.29 9.12
C GLU A 54 6.94 -20.14 9.36
N LEU A 55 6.64 -19.31 10.36
CA LEU A 55 7.45 -18.15 10.70
C LEU A 55 8.52 -18.56 11.72
N ASN A 56 9.78 -18.46 11.31
CA ASN A 56 10.92 -18.62 12.20
C ASN A 56 11.35 -17.25 12.73
N GLY A 57 10.84 -16.89 13.91
CA GLY A 57 11.11 -15.61 14.55
C GLY A 57 10.54 -15.51 15.97
N ILE A 58 10.71 -14.34 16.57
CA ILE A 58 10.20 -14.01 17.90
C ILE A 58 8.82 -13.36 17.72
N GLU A 59 7.77 -13.93 18.32
CA GLU A 59 6.49 -13.24 18.47
C GLU A 59 6.66 -12.05 19.42
N VAL A 60 6.50 -10.84 18.89
CA VAL A 60 6.60 -9.58 19.64
C VAL A 60 5.29 -9.31 20.39
N GLY A 61 4.16 -9.61 19.76
CA GLY A 61 2.84 -9.53 20.40
C GLY A 61 1.70 -9.33 19.41
N VAL A 62 0.51 -9.10 19.96
CA VAL A 62 -0.72 -8.96 19.16
C VAL A 62 -1.09 -7.49 19.02
N LEU A 63 -1.37 -7.07 17.80
CA LEU A 63 -1.78 -5.72 17.43
C LEU A 63 -3.24 -5.73 16.97
N ARG A 64 -4.03 -4.75 17.41
CA ARG A 64 -5.44 -4.60 17.02
C ARG A 64 -5.72 -3.14 16.70
N ALA A 65 -6.13 -2.89 15.48
CA ALA A 65 -6.59 -1.58 15.04
C ALA A 65 -8.13 -1.61 14.96
N SER A 66 -8.80 -0.69 15.67
CA SER A 66 -10.26 -0.57 15.68
C SER A 66 -10.73 0.86 15.95
N ASP A 67 -11.92 1.22 15.47
CA ASP A 67 -12.52 2.54 15.67
C ASP A 67 -13.32 2.67 16.98
N ASN A 68 -13.53 3.93 17.42
CA ASN A 68 -14.45 4.34 18.48
C ASN A 68 -15.80 4.89 17.98
N GLY A 69 -16.11 4.80 16.68
CA GLY A 69 -17.39 5.22 16.09
C GLY A 69 -17.45 6.66 15.59
N LEU A 70 -16.32 7.38 15.50
CA LEU A 70 -16.25 8.79 15.08
C LEU A 70 -14.99 9.16 14.25
N SER A 71 -14.13 8.20 13.91
CA SER A 71 -12.89 8.49 13.18
C SER A 71 -13.15 8.57 11.66
N LYS A 72 -12.54 9.56 11.00
CA LYS A 72 -12.69 9.78 9.54
C LYS A 72 -11.75 8.94 8.68
N ASP A 73 -10.64 8.48 9.25
CA ASP A 73 -9.52 7.84 8.54
C ASP A 73 -9.40 6.38 9.02
N CYS A 74 -10.12 5.48 8.36
CA CYS A 74 -10.36 4.09 8.78
C CYS A 74 -10.26 3.07 7.63
N THR A 75 -9.71 3.48 6.49
CA THR A 75 -9.59 2.61 5.31
C THR A 75 -8.63 1.44 5.61
N TYR A 76 -8.77 0.34 4.87
CA TYR A 76 -7.89 -0.82 5.03
C TYR A 76 -6.39 -0.42 4.97
N PRO A 77 -5.92 0.39 4.00
CA PRO A 77 -4.52 0.82 3.95
C PRO A 77 -4.07 1.63 5.17
N GLU A 78 -4.90 2.54 5.69
CA GLU A 78 -4.57 3.34 6.88
C GLU A 78 -4.44 2.46 8.12
N MET A 79 -5.34 1.48 8.27
CA MET A 79 -5.29 0.53 9.38
C MET A 79 -4.06 -0.37 9.31
N ILE A 80 -3.65 -0.80 8.11
CA ILE A 80 -2.40 -1.53 7.91
C ILE A 80 -1.19 -0.65 8.25
N ALA A 81 -1.16 0.61 7.80
CA ALA A 81 -0.07 1.54 8.10
C ALA A 81 0.11 1.76 9.61
N LEU A 82 -1.00 1.90 10.35
CA LEU A 82 -0.99 2.01 11.82
C LEU A 82 -0.43 0.74 12.49
N LEU A 83 -0.80 -0.45 12.00
CA LEU A 83 -0.25 -1.72 12.49
C LEU A 83 1.25 -1.84 12.21
N GLN A 84 1.70 -1.42 11.02
CA GLN A 84 3.11 -1.42 10.64
C GLN A 84 3.93 -0.45 11.48
N GLU A 85 3.46 0.79 11.69
CA GLU A 85 4.11 1.76 12.58
C GLU A 85 4.25 1.20 14.00
N THR A 86 3.18 0.62 14.53
CA THR A 86 3.20 -0.02 15.85
C THR A 86 4.20 -1.18 15.91
N ALA A 87 4.23 -2.01 14.88
CA ALA A 87 5.19 -3.11 14.78
C ALA A 87 6.63 -2.56 14.82
N ARG A 88 6.95 -1.54 14.03
CA ARG A 88 8.29 -0.90 14.00
C ARG A 88 8.70 -0.35 15.35
N ASN A 89 7.78 0.37 16.00
CA ASN A 89 8.02 0.96 17.33
C ASN A 89 8.28 -0.11 18.41
N ASN A 90 7.81 -1.34 18.19
CA ASN A 90 8.05 -2.49 19.07
C ASN A 90 9.08 -3.48 18.50
N GLY A 91 9.80 -3.08 17.45
CA GLY A 91 10.90 -3.82 16.84
C GLY A 91 10.52 -4.99 15.95
N ALA A 92 9.24 -5.18 15.64
CA ALA A 92 8.77 -6.18 14.67
C ALA A 92 8.94 -5.69 13.23
N ASN A 93 9.44 -6.56 12.36
CA ASN A 93 9.64 -6.32 10.91
C ASN A 93 8.66 -7.13 10.04
N LEU A 94 7.71 -7.84 10.66
CA LEU A 94 6.68 -8.60 9.99
C LEU A 94 5.40 -8.59 10.82
N ILE A 95 4.24 -8.45 10.18
CA ILE A 95 2.94 -8.67 10.79
C ILE A 95 2.17 -9.72 9.98
N LYS A 96 1.54 -10.68 10.67
CA LYS A 96 0.65 -11.66 10.07
C LYS A 96 -0.78 -11.35 10.47
N LEU A 97 -1.63 -11.09 9.50
CA LEU A 97 -3.05 -10.83 9.77
C LEU A 97 -3.68 -12.10 10.36
N ILE A 98 -4.47 -11.93 11.41
CA ILE A 98 -5.26 -13.00 12.04
C ILE A 98 -6.77 -12.70 12.04
N LYS A 99 -7.13 -11.45 11.76
CA LYS A 99 -8.52 -11.03 11.54
C LYS A 99 -8.55 -9.83 10.63
N ASN A 100 -9.37 -9.90 9.58
CA ASN A 100 -9.86 -8.72 8.87
C ASN A 100 -11.39 -8.81 8.88
N LYS A 101 -12.04 -7.87 9.55
CA LYS A 101 -13.49 -7.70 9.47
C LYS A 101 -13.75 -6.39 8.76
N GLU A 102 -14.29 -6.49 7.55
CA GLU A 102 -14.73 -5.35 6.75
C GLU A 102 -15.78 -4.52 7.51
N PRO A 103 -15.93 -3.23 7.16
CA PRO A 103 -16.98 -2.38 7.71
C PRO A 103 -18.37 -3.01 7.60
N ASP A 104 -19.21 -2.79 8.61
CA ASP A 104 -20.58 -3.31 8.69
C ASP A 104 -21.57 -2.18 9.01
N MET A 105 -22.87 -2.49 9.03
CA MET A 105 -23.94 -1.49 9.30
C MET A 105 -23.78 -0.77 10.66
N TRP A 106 -22.94 -1.29 11.56
CA TRP A 106 -22.71 -0.75 12.90
C TRP A 106 -21.33 -0.09 13.03
N SER A 107 -20.46 -0.20 12.03
CA SER A 107 -19.11 0.38 12.06
C SER A 107 -18.57 0.61 10.65
N THR A 108 -18.16 1.85 10.40
CA THR A 108 -17.57 2.28 9.13
C THR A 108 -16.09 1.92 8.97
N CYS A 109 -15.49 1.21 9.94
CA CYS A 109 -14.05 0.98 9.99
C CYS A 109 -13.71 -0.52 10.01
N SER A 110 -12.69 -0.91 9.25
CA SER A 110 -12.18 -2.28 9.26
C SER A 110 -11.57 -2.60 10.63
N ARG A 111 -11.95 -3.75 11.22
CA ARG A 111 -11.37 -4.22 12.49
C ARG A 111 -10.30 -5.23 12.16
N ILE A 112 -9.05 -4.77 12.14
CA ILE A 112 -7.90 -5.56 11.73
C ILE A 112 -7.12 -5.99 12.97
N SER A 113 -6.71 -7.26 13.02
CA SER A 113 -5.80 -7.77 14.04
C SER A 113 -4.67 -8.53 13.38
N ALA A 114 -3.48 -8.37 13.93
CA ALA A 114 -2.27 -9.02 13.45
C ALA A 114 -1.41 -9.50 14.62
N VAL A 115 -0.60 -10.53 14.38
CA VAL A 115 0.50 -10.91 15.26
C VAL A 115 1.79 -10.34 14.66
N ALA A 116 2.53 -9.60 15.47
CA ALA A 116 3.79 -8.97 15.08
C ALA A 116 4.98 -9.88 15.43
N TYR A 117 5.91 -10.02 14.49
CA TYR A 117 7.08 -10.86 14.62
C TYR A 117 8.37 -10.10 14.32
N ARG A 118 9.44 -10.50 15.01
CA ARG A 118 10.82 -10.21 14.64
C ARG A 118 11.42 -11.44 13.96
N VAL A 119 11.77 -11.30 12.69
CA VAL A 119 12.44 -12.35 11.90
C VAL A 119 13.78 -11.86 11.37
N ASN A 120 14.72 -12.77 11.10
CA ASN A 120 16.06 -12.39 10.64
C ASN A 120 16.08 -11.93 9.18
N ASN A 121 15.42 -12.68 8.28
CA ASN A 121 15.21 -12.29 6.89
C ASN A 121 13.70 -12.14 6.63
N PRO A 122 13.13 -10.93 6.78
CA PRO A 122 11.72 -10.71 6.52
C PRO A 122 11.38 -10.91 5.04
N GLN A 123 12.24 -10.45 4.11
CA GLN A 123 12.02 -10.53 2.66
C GLN A 123 11.71 -11.95 2.20
N LYS A 124 12.29 -12.98 2.82
CA LYS A 124 11.94 -14.39 2.60
C LYS A 124 10.42 -14.63 2.55
N TYR A 125 9.66 -14.05 3.48
CA TYR A 125 8.22 -14.29 3.62
C TYR A 125 7.35 -13.40 2.73
N GLN A 126 7.92 -12.36 2.09
CA GLN A 126 7.18 -11.41 1.28
C GLN A 126 6.44 -12.08 0.12
N LEU A 127 5.13 -11.89 0.02
CA LEU A 127 4.34 -12.45 -1.07
C LEU A 127 4.15 -11.45 -2.21
N GLU A 128 3.97 -10.18 -1.84
CA GLU A 128 3.76 -9.08 -2.77
C GLU A 128 4.50 -7.83 -2.29
N ILE A 129 4.83 -6.95 -3.23
CA ILE A 129 5.49 -5.67 -2.99
C ILE A 129 4.63 -4.56 -3.58
N ASN A 130 4.24 -3.57 -2.78
CA ASN A 130 3.67 -2.33 -3.29
C ASN A 130 4.79 -1.42 -3.82
N TRP A 131 4.54 -0.71 -4.91
CA TRP A 131 5.57 0.15 -5.48
C TRP A 131 5.94 1.29 -4.53
N SER A 132 7.24 1.53 -4.40
CA SER A 132 7.80 2.70 -3.72
C SER A 132 9.12 3.07 -4.37
N ALA A 133 9.41 4.37 -4.48
CA ALA A 133 10.69 4.87 -4.98
C ALA A 133 11.87 4.32 -4.16
N ASN A 134 11.66 4.04 -2.88
CA ASN A 134 12.69 3.61 -1.92
C ASN A 134 12.85 2.07 -1.83
N ARG A 135 11.98 1.28 -2.49
CA ARG A 135 12.04 -0.18 -2.47
C ARG A 135 12.24 -0.72 -3.89
N LYS A 136 13.51 -0.89 -4.27
CA LYS A 136 13.90 -1.54 -5.53
C LYS A 136 13.84 -3.05 -5.42
N LEU A 137 13.48 -3.73 -6.50
CA LEU A 137 13.48 -5.18 -6.61
C LEU A 137 14.89 -5.74 -6.47
N SER A 138 14.96 -6.95 -5.92
CA SER A 138 16.15 -7.76 -5.81
C SER A 138 15.85 -9.18 -6.28
N TRP A 139 16.88 -9.99 -6.53
CA TRP A 139 16.66 -11.39 -6.91
C TRP A 139 16.02 -12.26 -5.82
N GLU A 140 15.94 -11.80 -4.57
CA GLU A 140 15.19 -12.48 -3.50
C GLU A 140 13.67 -12.33 -3.67
N ASP A 141 13.22 -11.35 -4.47
CA ASP A 141 11.81 -11.08 -4.71
C ASP A 141 11.21 -12.00 -5.79
N PHE A 142 12.03 -12.69 -6.59
CA PHE A 142 11.59 -13.57 -7.68
C PHE A 142 11.51 -15.03 -7.19
N LYS A 143 10.44 -15.36 -6.49
CA LYS A 143 10.25 -16.65 -5.79
C LYS A 143 9.42 -17.65 -6.58
N GLY A 144 8.84 -17.23 -7.69
CA GLY A 144 8.05 -18.06 -8.57
C GLY A 144 8.85 -19.18 -9.21
N LYS A 145 8.15 -20.25 -9.56
CA LYS A 145 8.74 -21.40 -10.24
C LYS A 145 9.02 -21.04 -11.70
N VAL A 146 10.27 -21.24 -12.13
CA VAL A 146 10.66 -21.11 -13.54
C VAL A 146 9.74 -21.96 -14.42
N ARG A 147 9.18 -21.32 -15.44
CA ARG A 147 8.37 -21.99 -16.46
C ARG A 147 9.29 -22.60 -17.48
N LYS A 148 9.46 -23.93 -17.43
CA LYS A 148 10.43 -24.65 -18.29
C LYS A 148 10.27 -24.33 -19.77
N GLU A 149 9.03 -24.25 -20.23
CA GLU A 149 8.68 -23.99 -21.64
C GLU A 149 8.75 -22.51 -22.04
N SER A 150 8.96 -21.59 -21.08
CA SER A 150 9.06 -20.17 -21.38
C SER A 150 10.35 -19.87 -22.15
N PRO A 151 10.31 -19.11 -23.25
CA PRO A 151 11.51 -18.68 -23.96
C PRO A 151 12.28 -17.58 -23.21
N TYR A 152 11.71 -17.03 -22.14
CA TYR A 152 12.27 -15.88 -21.41
C TYR A 152 13.24 -16.29 -20.30
N ASP A 153 14.12 -15.35 -19.94
CA ASP A 153 15.11 -15.48 -18.89
C ASP A 153 14.54 -15.14 -17.50
N ALA A 154 13.58 -14.22 -17.45
CA ALA A 154 12.83 -13.80 -16.27
C ALA A 154 11.41 -13.37 -16.67
N GLU A 155 10.54 -13.20 -15.68
CA GLU A 155 9.19 -12.64 -15.88
C GLU A 155 8.71 -11.96 -14.60
N SER A 156 8.29 -10.69 -14.71
CA SER A 156 7.70 -9.90 -13.64
C SER A 156 6.18 -9.87 -13.70
N TYR A 157 5.53 -10.26 -12.60
CA TYR A 157 4.08 -10.20 -12.44
C TYR A 157 3.68 -8.92 -11.71
N CYS A 158 3.44 -7.86 -12.46
CA CYS A 158 2.95 -6.59 -11.93
C CYS A 158 1.44 -6.43 -12.20
N SER A 159 0.70 -5.89 -11.24
CA SER A 159 -0.76 -5.71 -11.35
C SER A 159 -1.21 -4.40 -10.74
N ILE A 160 -2.20 -3.75 -11.39
CA ILE A 160 -2.88 -2.56 -10.89
C ILE A 160 -4.18 -3.01 -10.24
N HIS A 161 -4.46 -2.51 -9.05
CA HIS A 161 -5.67 -2.81 -8.29
C HIS A 161 -6.40 -1.51 -7.97
N TYR A 162 -7.73 -1.59 -7.86
CA TYR A 162 -8.51 -0.50 -7.30
C TYR A 162 -9.56 -1.01 -6.31
N GLN A 163 -9.85 -0.20 -5.31
CA GLN A 163 -10.85 -0.46 -4.27
C GLN A 163 -11.70 0.78 -4.06
N THR A 164 -12.99 0.58 -3.77
CA THR A 164 -13.92 1.64 -3.41
C THR A 164 -14.16 1.63 -1.91
N GLY A 165 -14.07 2.81 -1.27
CA GLY A 165 -14.46 2.99 0.13
C GLY A 165 -15.97 2.86 0.33
N LEU A 166 -16.44 2.87 1.59
CA LEU A 166 -17.87 2.85 1.91
C LEU A 166 -18.60 4.04 1.28
N VAL A 167 -19.52 3.74 0.36
CA VAL A 167 -20.31 4.77 -0.34
C VAL A 167 -21.75 4.73 0.17
N THR A 168 -22.21 5.81 0.78
CA THR A 168 -23.65 6.06 0.92
C THR A 168 -24.23 6.55 -0.42
N LEU A 169 -25.54 6.41 -0.65
CA LEU A 169 -26.19 6.87 -1.90
C LEU A 169 -25.90 8.35 -2.25
N PHE A 170 -25.51 9.16 -1.26
CA PHE A 170 -25.29 10.61 -1.41
C PHE A 170 -23.82 11.04 -1.29
N SER A 171 -22.90 10.13 -0.93
CA SER A 171 -21.48 10.44 -0.81
C SER A 171 -20.72 10.08 -2.08
N LYS A 172 -19.72 10.91 -2.44
CA LYS A 172 -18.75 10.56 -3.47
C LYS A 172 -17.98 9.32 -3.01
N ALA A 173 -17.78 8.36 -3.92
CA ALA A 173 -16.93 7.21 -3.65
C ALA A 173 -15.46 7.66 -3.50
N GLU A 174 -14.82 7.22 -2.43
CA GLU A 174 -13.36 7.23 -2.32
C GLU A 174 -12.82 6.04 -3.11
N ILE A 175 -11.79 6.26 -3.92
CA ILE A 175 -11.18 5.23 -4.75
C ILE A 175 -9.70 5.21 -4.46
N ILE A 176 -9.23 4.05 -3.99
CA ILE A 176 -7.83 3.77 -3.75
C ILE A 176 -7.34 2.94 -4.93
N VAL A 177 -6.24 3.37 -5.55
CA VAL A 177 -5.60 2.63 -6.65
C VAL A 177 -4.16 2.34 -6.24
N THR A 178 -3.75 1.09 -6.34
CA THR A 178 -2.40 0.62 -5.99
C THR A 178 -1.85 -0.24 -7.12
N ASN A 179 -0.55 -0.49 -7.10
CA ASN A 179 0.06 -1.56 -7.86
C ASN A 179 0.86 -2.48 -6.96
N THR A 180 1.05 -3.69 -7.45
CA THR A 180 1.75 -4.77 -6.75
C THR A 180 2.68 -5.49 -7.71
N PHE A 181 3.81 -5.96 -7.19
CA PHE A 181 4.65 -6.98 -7.78
C PHE A 181 4.45 -8.27 -7.00
N ASP A 182 4.02 -9.34 -7.67
CA ASP A 182 3.78 -10.66 -7.06
C ASP A 182 5.08 -11.46 -7.04
N CYS A 183 5.66 -11.63 -5.85
CA CYS A 183 6.91 -12.36 -5.66
C CYS A 183 6.75 -13.86 -5.99
N THR A 184 5.56 -14.41 -5.77
CA THR A 184 5.27 -15.85 -5.90
C THR A 184 5.03 -16.28 -7.33
N ARG A 185 4.67 -15.34 -8.20
CA ARG A 185 4.49 -15.57 -9.64
C ARG A 185 5.69 -15.11 -10.46
N SER A 186 6.42 -14.10 -9.99
CA SER A 186 7.63 -13.59 -10.66
C SER A 186 8.81 -14.54 -10.51
N TRP A 187 9.53 -14.81 -11.59
CA TRP A 187 10.59 -15.82 -11.62
C TRP A 187 11.78 -15.38 -12.48
N VAL A 188 12.94 -16.00 -12.25
CA VAL A 188 14.15 -15.81 -13.04
C VAL A 188 14.92 -17.12 -13.12
N ARG A 189 15.55 -17.40 -14.27
CA ARG A 189 16.48 -18.52 -14.42
C ARG A 189 17.75 -18.25 -13.63
N ALA A 190 18.22 -19.22 -12.85
CA ALA A 190 19.31 -19.02 -11.90
C ALA A 190 20.60 -18.52 -12.57
N GLU A 191 20.88 -18.98 -13.77
CA GLU A 191 22.02 -18.63 -14.61
C GLU A 191 21.90 -17.28 -15.33
N LYS A 192 20.74 -16.61 -15.25
CA LYS A 192 20.45 -15.35 -15.94
C LYS A 192 20.36 -14.16 -15.01
N LYS A 193 20.69 -14.32 -13.73
CA LYS A 193 20.69 -13.24 -12.74
C LYS A 193 21.83 -12.26 -13.04
N THR A 194 21.51 -11.13 -13.67
CA THR A 194 22.43 -10.03 -13.98
C THR A 194 21.80 -8.69 -13.64
N ASP A 195 22.60 -7.66 -13.34
CA ASP A 195 22.05 -6.34 -13.00
C ASP A 195 21.25 -5.73 -14.15
N ALA A 196 21.63 -6.00 -15.41
CA ALA A 196 20.90 -5.55 -16.59
C ALA A 196 19.49 -6.16 -16.67
N ILE A 197 19.37 -7.47 -16.46
CA ILE A 197 18.05 -8.13 -16.44
C ILE A 197 17.25 -7.67 -15.22
N LEU A 198 17.88 -7.51 -14.05
CA LEU A 198 17.17 -6.99 -12.87
C LEU A 198 16.62 -5.58 -13.12
N ASN A 199 17.38 -4.72 -13.79
CA ASN A 199 16.92 -3.39 -14.19
C ASN A 199 15.72 -3.50 -15.14
N HIS A 200 15.78 -4.35 -16.16
CA HIS A 200 14.68 -4.58 -17.09
C HIS A 200 13.38 -4.98 -16.34
N GLU A 201 13.48 -5.95 -15.44
CA GLU A 201 12.35 -6.40 -14.62
C GLU A 201 11.85 -5.31 -13.64
N GLN A 202 12.75 -4.53 -13.05
CA GLN A 202 12.40 -3.37 -12.23
C GLN A 202 11.62 -2.32 -13.04
N ARG A 203 12.01 -2.07 -14.29
CA ARG A 203 11.34 -1.12 -15.18
C ARG A 203 9.94 -1.57 -15.60
N HIS A 204 9.67 -2.88 -15.68
CA HIS A 204 8.29 -3.38 -15.80
C HIS A 204 7.42 -2.93 -14.62
N PHE A 205 7.94 -3.04 -13.39
CA PHE A 205 7.23 -2.63 -12.18
C PHE A 205 7.05 -1.11 -12.08
N ASP A 206 8.07 -0.36 -12.50
CA ASP A 206 8.01 1.11 -12.57
C ASP A 206 6.99 1.59 -13.61
N LEU A 207 6.95 0.95 -14.78
CA LEU A 207 5.95 1.23 -15.81
C LEU A 207 4.53 0.92 -15.30
N CYS A 208 4.36 -0.12 -14.48
CA CYS A 208 3.10 -0.38 -13.78
C CYS A 208 2.68 0.78 -12.86
N GLU A 209 3.62 1.41 -12.14
CA GLU A 209 3.30 2.61 -11.32
C GLU A 209 2.93 3.82 -12.18
N ILE A 210 3.61 4.07 -13.31
CA ILE A 210 3.25 5.17 -14.22
C ILE A 210 1.77 5.04 -14.62
N TYR A 211 1.36 3.84 -15.01
CA TYR A 211 -0.01 3.54 -15.38
C TYR A 211 -0.95 3.65 -14.18
N THR A 212 -0.54 3.20 -12.99
CA THR A 212 -1.30 3.39 -11.75
C THR A 212 -1.58 4.87 -11.44
N ARG A 213 -0.58 5.76 -11.58
CA ARG A 213 -0.73 7.22 -11.43
C ARG A 213 -1.68 7.81 -12.46
N ASN A 214 -1.59 7.37 -13.70
CA ASN A 214 -2.48 7.80 -14.78
C ASN A 214 -3.94 7.39 -14.51
N LEU A 215 -4.19 6.18 -14.00
CA LEU A 215 -5.53 5.73 -13.60
C LEU A 215 -6.08 6.55 -12.43
N ARG A 216 -5.26 6.82 -11.40
CA ARG A 216 -5.63 7.74 -10.29
C ARG A 216 -6.07 9.10 -10.85
N ALA A 217 -5.29 9.66 -11.77
CA ALA A 217 -5.61 10.94 -12.40
C ALA A 217 -6.89 10.89 -13.24
N GLU A 218 -7.16 9.78 -13.95
CA GLU A 218 -8.39 9.60 -14.71
C GLU A 218 -9.60 9.51 -13.79
N PHE A 219 -9.55 8.67 -12.74
CA PHE A 219 -10.64 8.57 -11.77
C PHE A 219 -10.93 9.91 -11.06
N ALA A 220 -9.92 10.73 -10.82
CA ALA A 220 -10.09 12.05 -10.21
C ALA A 220 -10.93 13.03 -11.07
N LYS A 221 -11.01 12.83 -12.40
CA LYS A 221 -11.82 13.66 -13.31
C LYS A 221 -13.31 13.40 -13.21
N HIS A 222 -13.71 12.27 -12.63
CA HIS A 222 -15.11 11.83 -12.56
C HIS A 222 -15.66 11.93 -11.14
N LYS A 223 -16.99 11.95 -11.03
CA LYS A 223 -17.70 11.79 -9.76
C LYS A 223 -18.35 10.41 -9.75
N PHE A 224 -17.80 9.53 -8.93
CA PHE A 224 -18.35 8.19 -8.72
C PHE A 224 -19.22 8.15 -7.46
N TYR A 225 -20.27 7.37 -7.53
CA TYR A 225 -21.25 7.12 -6.47
C TYR A 225 -21.51 5.61 -6.36
N ALA A 226 -22.34 5.18 -5.42
CA ALA A 226 -22.58 3.76 -5.13
C ALA A 226 -23.00 2.92 -6.36
N ASN A 227 -23.69 3.54 -7.34
CA ASN A 227 -24.13 2.87 -8.57
C ASN A 227 -23.14 2.96 -9.74
N SER A 228 -21.93 3.50 -9.51
CA SER A 228 -20.97 3.77 -10.59
C SER A 228 -20.02 2.60 -10.90
N GLN A 229 -20.25 1.43 -10.29
CA GLN A 229 -19.38 0.25 -10.41
C GLN A 229 -19.11 -0.12 -11.88
N ASN A 230 -20.14 -0.24 -12.72
CA ASN A 230 -19.97 -0.53 -14.14
C ASN A 230 -19.11 0.50 -14.89
N LYS A 231 -19.17 1.78 -14.49
CA LYS A 231 -18.35 2.82 -15.10
C LYS A 231 -16.89 2.74 -14.65
N LEU A 232 -16.66 2.40 -13.37
CA LEU A 232 -15.33 2.13 -12.83
C LEU A 232 -14.68 0.94 -13.54
N ASP A 233 -15.39 -0.19 -13.62
CA ASP A 233 -14.92 -1.40 -14.29
C ASP A 233 -14.59 -1.16 -15.76
N SER A 234 -15.45 -0.40 -16.47
CA SER A 234 -15.21 -0.04 -17.87
C SER A 234 -13.97 0.83 -18.04
N LEU A 235 -13.76 1.83 -17.17
CA LEU A 235 -12.58 2.69 -17.23
C LEU A 235 -11.31 1.91 -16.87
N PHE A 236 -11.38 1.08 -15.83
CA PHE A 236 -10.28 0.22 -15.41
C PHE A 236 -9.88 -0.75 -16.52
N SER A 237 -10.85 -1.44 -17.15
CA SER A 237 -10.59 -2.41 -18.23
C SER A 237 -9.93 -1.75 -19.45
N GLU A 238 -10.34 -0.53 -19.79
CA GLU A 238 -9.70 0.21 -20.87
C GLU A 238 -8.26 0.60 -20.51
N PHE A 239 -8.07 0.98 -19.26
CA PHE A 239 -6.77 1.36 -18.74
C PHE A 239 -5.79 0.17 -18.67
N GLU A 240 -6.28 -1.01 -18.28
CA GLU A 240 -5.52 -2.26 -18.25
C GLU A 240 -5.03 -2.65 -19.66
N LYS A 241 -5.83 -2.43 -20.71
CA LYS A 241 -5.38 -2.64 -22.10
C LYS A 241 -4.22 -1.73 -22.46
N GLN A 242 -4.30 -0.44 -22.12
CA GLN A 242 -3.23 0.52 -22.42
C GLN A 242 -1.94 0.17 -21.67
N TYR A 243 -2.06 -0.27 -20.42
CA TYR A 243 -0.94 -0.77 -19.63
C TYR A 243 -0.30 -2.01 -20.28
N ASN A 244 -1.10 -3.01 -20.64
CA ASN A 244 -0.61 -4.23 -21.29
C ASN A 244 0.06 -3.94 -22.64
N GLU A 245 -0.48 -3.00 -23.41
CA GLU A 245 0.15 -2.54 -24.65
C GLU A 245 1.51 -1.87 -24.40
N ALA A 246 1.63 -1.08 -23.33
CA ALA A 246 2.90 -0.45 -22.97
C ALA A 246 3.95 -1.45 -22.50
N GLN A 247 3.57 -2.46 -21.71
CA GLN A 247 4.45 -3.57 -21.32
C GLN A 247 4.97 -4.30 -22.57
N ARG A 248 4.08 -4.66 -23.49
CA ARG A 248 4.46 -5.30 -24.76
C ARG A 248 5.39 -4.43 -25.60
N ARG A 249 5.11 -3.13 -25.72
CA ARG A 249 5.97 -2.20 -26.47
C ARG A 249 7.35 -2.07 -25.83
N TYR A 250 7.40 -2.00 -24.50
CA TYR A 250 8.66 -1.94 -23.77
C TYR A 250 9.53 -3.17 -24.05
N ASP A 251 8.95 -4.36 -23.97
CA ASP A 251 9.58 -5.62 -24.36
C ASP A 251 10.08 -5.62 -25.82
N GLU A 252 9.21 -5.24 -26.77
CA GLU A 252 9.52 -5.25 -28.20
C GLU A 252 10.62 -4.26 -28.58
N GLU A 253 10.53 -3.03 -28.07
CA GLU A 253 11.47 -1.94 -28.39
C GLU A 253 12.86 -2.22 -27.80
N THR A 254 12.92 -2.74 -26.56
CA THR A 254 14.18 -3.10 -25.90
C THR A 254 14.69 -4.49 -26.26
N ALA A 255 13.93 -5.27 -27.05
CA ALA A 255 14.16 -6.68 -27.29
C ALA A 255 14.41 -7.44 -25.96
N HIS A 256 13.46 -7.31 -25.03
CA HIS A 256 13.52 -7.89 -23.67
C HIS A 256 14.79 -7.49 -22.92
N GLY A 257 15.13 -6.20 -22.97
CA GLY A 257 16.29 -5.62 -22.28
C GLY A 257 17.65 -5.86 -22.93
N THR A 258 17.73 -6.52 -24.09
CA THR A 258 19.01 -6.82 -24.76
C THR A 258 19.56 -5.66 -25.60
N LYS A 259 18.71 -4.70 -25.96
CA LYS A 259 19.10 -3.49 -26.68
C LYS A 259 19.37 -2.35 -25.70
N GLU A 260 20.64 -2.13 -25.40
CA GLU A 260 21.10 -1.20 -24.36
C GLU A 260 20.65 0.26 -24.59
N ILE A 261 20.72 0.77 -25.83
CA ILE A 261 20.35 2.15 -26.13
C ILE A 261 18.85 2.38 -25.94
N GLU A 262 18.02 1.44 -26.40
CA GLU A 262 16.57 1.48 -26.23
C GLU A 262 16.19 1.32 -24.75
N GLN A 263 16.86 0.44 -24.01
CA GLN A 263 16.68 0.28 -22.57
C GLN A 263 17.00 1.59 -21.82
N MET A 264 18.12 2.25 -22.11
CA MET A 264 18.47 3.55 -21.51
C MET A 264 17.47 4.66 -21.84
N GLY A 265 16.90 4.63 -23.05
CA GLY A 265 15.83 5.55 -23.44
C GLY A 265 14.57 5.37 -22.60
N TRP A 266 14.19 4.11 -22.38
CA TRP A 266 13.07 3.76 -21.49
C TRP A 266 13.36 4.08 -20.03
N ASP A 267 14.57 3.82 -19.54
CA ASP A 267 15.00 4.19 -18.19
C ASP A 267 14.80 5.69 -17.96
N SER A 268 15.33 6.52 -18.88
CA SER A 268 15.21 7.98 -18.81
C SER A 268 13.76 8.45 -18.85
N TYR A 269 12.92 7.82 -19.69
CA TYR A 269 11.49 8.13 -19.75
C TYR A 269 10.77 7.78 -18.45
N ILE A 270 11.05 6.61 -17.90
CA ILE A 270 10.43 6.11 -16.67
C ILE A 270 10.83 6.98 -15.49
N ASP A 271 12.12 7.28 -15.34
CA ASP A 271 12.64 8.12 -14.27
C ASP A 271 12.03 9.52 -14.33
N LEU A 272 11.91 10.12 -15.53
CA LEU A 272 11.23 11.40 -15.73
C LEU A 272 9.74 11.36 -15.32
N LYS A 273 9.02 10.28 -15.66
CA LYS A 273 7.59 10.13 -15.33
C LYS A 273 7.35 9.88 -13.84
N LEU A 274 8.30 9.24 -13.18
CA LEU A 274 8.18 8.90 -11.76
C LEU A 274 8.80 9.94 -10.83
N GLY A 275 9.68 10.81 -11.35
CA GLY A 275 10.44 11.78 -10.58
C GLY A 275 11.53 11.12 -9.74
N LEU A 276 12.21 10.11 -10.32
CA LEU A 276 13.31 9.37 -9.70
C LEU A 276 14.66 10.03 -9.94
#